data_AF-A0A1I7HTD8-F1
#
_entry.id   AF-A0A1I7HTD8-F1
#
_cell.length_a   1.000
_cell.length_b   1.000
_cell.length_c   1.000
_cell.angle_alpha   90.00
_cell.angle_beta   90.00
_cell.angle_gamma   90.00
#
_symmetry.space_group_name_H-M   'P 1'
#
loop_
_entity.id
_entity.type
_entity.pdbx_description
1 polymer ?
#
loop_
_entity_poly.entity_id
_entity_poly.type
_entity_poly.pdbx_seq_one_letter_code
_entity_poly.pdbx_strand_id
1 'polypeptide(L)'
;MLKYNRVTLISVLLVFFSSGVYAAGWEEVKVSAQTILDDDGNYKDIQPGCAFSDPQEQFHFYYRQGTKPQTLIYFNGGGACWNGATCLTSLTVQITPTTRPVYNPSLAAENSPEGAGGIMDYTRADNPLKDWNMVFIPYCTGDIHIGSNDAIYKDPSGIINNGNDVVVHHRGFDNFMAVREWLKQRPDRSNTEQVLVSGSSAGAYAALMNFPRIHSIYPGNTKISLLSDAGTGVLTNNFIGTVFKPDGP
;
A
#
# COMPACT_ATOMS: atom_id res chain seq x y z
N MET A 1 -12.91 -57.86 -5.17
CA MET A 1 -12.99 -56.72 -6.11
C MET A 1 -12.94 -55.42 -5.30
N LEU A 2 -11.85 -54.69 -5.53
CA LEU A 2 -11.47 -53.31 -5.15
C LEU A 2 -12.13 -52.57 -3.98
N LYS A 3 -11.32 -52.29 -2.95
CA LYS A 3 -11.47 -51.16 -2.01
C LYS A 3 -10.86 -49.90 -2.63
N TYR A 4 -11.65 -48.84 -2.82
CA TYR A 4 -11.16 -47.52 -3.20
C TYR A 4 -10.71 -46.74 -1.94
N ASN A 5 -9.40 -46.51 -1.81
CA ASN A 5 -8.86 -45.57 -0.83
C ASN A 5 -9.06 -44.14 -1.37
N ARG A 6 -9.74 -43.29 -0.60
CA ARG A 6 -9.78 -41.84 -0.83
C ARG A 6 -8.41 -41.26 -0.48
N VAL A 7 -7.64 -40.89 -1.50
CA VAL A 7 -6.46 -40.05 -1.35
C VAL A 7 -6.94 -38.60 -1.29
N THR A 8 -6.75 -37.96 -0.15
CA THR A 8 -6.93 -36.51 0.01
C THR A 8 -5.78 -35.83 -0.72
N LEU A 9 -6.05 -35.23 -1.88
CA LEU A 9 -5.09 -34.38 -2.58
C LEU A 9 -4.99 -33.06 -1.81
N ILE A 10 -3.91 -32.88 -1.04
CA ILE A 10 -3.54 -31.56 -0.51
C ILE A 10 -2.76 -30.87 -1.64
N SER A 11 -3.45 -30.03 -2.40
CA SER A 11 -2.81 -29.13 -3.36
C SER A 11 -2.04 -28.07 -2.59
N VAL A 12 -0.74 -28.30 -2.37
CA VAL A 12 0.17 -27.26 -1.91
C VAL A 12 0.40 -26.30 -3.08
N LEU A 13 -0.33 -25.18 -3.07
CA LEU A 13 -0.10 -24.09 -4.01
C LEU A 13 1.24 -23.43 -3.62
N LEU A 14 2.32 -23.85 -4.27
CA LEU A 14 3.62 -23.19 -4.18
C LEU A 14 3.52 -21.85 -4.90
N VAL A 15 3.27 -20.78 -4.13
CA VAL A 15 3.36 -19.41 -4.63
C VAL A 15 4.85 -19.09 -4.78
N PHE A 16 5.32 -19.04 -6.03
CA PHE A 16 6.69 -18.62 -6.34
C PHE A 16 6.77 -17.09 -6.30
N PHE A 17 7.39 -16.54 -5.27
CA PHE A 17 7.83 -15.14 -5.26
C PHE A 17 9.17 -15.06 -5.99
N SER A 18 9.20 -14.45 -7.18
CA SER A 18 10.46 -14.13 -7.86
C SER A 18 11.01 -12.83 -7.29
N SER A 19 12.07 -12.91 -6.49
CA SER A 19 12.75 -11.77 -5.92
C SER A 19 13.85 -11.27 -6.85
N GLY A 20 13.69 -10.07 -7.38
CA GLY A 20 14.76 -9.34 -8.05
C GLY A 20 15.43 -8.42 -7.03
N VAL A 21 16.75 -8.51 -6.89
CA VAL A 21 17.52 -7.51 -6.11
C VAL A 21 17.51 -6.22 -6.93
N TYR A 22 16.79 -5.20 -6.48
CA TYR A 22 16.70 -3.90 -7.13
C TYR A 22 17.02 -2.79 -6.14
N ALA A 23 17.92 -1.89 -6.54
CA ALA A 23 18.54 -0.86 -5.71
C ALA A 23 19.33 -1.40 -4.51
N ALA A 24 20.20 -0.57 -3.94
CA ALA A 24 21.11 -0.92 -2.84
C ALA A 24 20.35 -1.61 -1.68
N GLY A 25 20.42 -2.94 -1.60
CA GLY A 25 19.89 -3.73 -0.48
C GLY A 25 18.38 -3.90 -0.38
N TRP A 26 17.59 -3.43 -1.37
CA TRP A 26 16.15 -3.66 -1.42
C TRP A 26 15.79 -4.78 -2.41
N GLU A 27 14.68 -5.46 -2.11
CA GLU A 27 14.07 -6.50 -2.92
C GLU A 27 12.70 -6.00 -3.37
N GLU A 28 12.43 -6.08 -4.67
CA GLU A 28 11.08 -5.90 -5.18
C GLU A 28 10.28 -7.19 -5.02
N VAL A 29 9.18 -7.12 -4.27
CA VAL A 29 8.25 -8.23 -4.06
C VAL A 29 6.98 -7.98 -4.87
N LYS A 30 6.86 -8.70 -5.99
CA LYS A 30 5.68 -8.65 -6.85
C LYS A 30 4.53 -9.43 -6.22
N VAL A 31 3.32 -8.88 -6.28
CA VAL A 31 2.11 -9.53 -5.76
C VAL A 31 1.02 -9.58 -6.81
N SER A 32 0.36 -10.73 -6.93
CA SER A 32 -0.70 -10.96 -7.91
C SER A 32 -2.08 -10.89 -7.27
N ALA A 33 -3.11 -10.87 -8.12
CA ALA A 33 -4.46 -11.21 -7.70
C ALA A 33 -4.45 -12.57 -6.96
N GLN A 34 -5.19 -12.62 -5.85
CA GLN A 34 -5.24 -13.79 -4.97
C GLN A 34 -6.51 -13.75 -4.12
N THR A 35 -6.91 -14.92 -3.62
CA THR A 35 -7.98 -15.04 -2.63
C THR A 35 -7.36 -15.03 -1.23
N ILE A 36 -7.85 -14.16 -0.37
CA ILE A 36 -7.39 -14.03 1.01
C ILE A 36 -8.52 -14.32 1.99
N LEU A 37 -8.15 -14.54 3.25
CA LEU A 37 -9.10 -14.47 4.36
C LEU A 37 -9.15 -13.03 4.87
N ASP A 38 -10.31 -12.39 4.79
CA ASP A 38 -10.52 -11.07 5.38
C ASP A 38 -10.61 -11.14 6.91
N ASP A 39 -10.81 -9.98 7.54
CA ASP A 39 -10.80 -9.88 9.01
C ASP A 39 -12.05 -10.48 9.66
N ASP A 40 -13.11 -10.72 8.87
CA ASP A 40 -14.35 -11.37 9.29
C ASP A 40 -14.32 -12.89 9.03
N GLY A 41 -13.21 -13.41 8.52
CA GLY A 41 -13.05 -14.83 8.21
C GLY A 41 -13.70 -15.25 6.90
N ASN A 42 -14.03 -14.32 6.00
CA ASN A 42 -14.58 -14.62 4.69
C ASN A 42 -13.48 -14.68 3.62
N TYR A 43 -13.67 -15.56 2.64
CA TYR A 43 -12.82 -15.58 1.46
C TYR A 43 -13.15 -14.38 0.58
N LYS A 44 -12.15 -13.57 0.28
CA LYS A 44 -12.27 -12.40 -0.59
C LYS A 44 -11.17 -12.42 -1.65
N ASP A 45 -11.57 -12.21 -2.90
CA ASP A 45 -10.61 -11.96 -3.97
C ASP A 45 -10.13 -10.51 -3.91
N ILE A 46 -8.81 -10.33 -3.93
CA ILE A 46 -8.17 -9.02 -4.04
C ILE A 46 -7.48 -8.89 -5.40
N GLN A 47 -7.48 -7.68 -5.93
CA GLN A 47 -6.81 -7.36 -7.19
C GLN A 47 -5.82 -6.20 -6.96
N PRO A 48 -4.60 -6.51 -6.49
CA PRO A 48 -3.56 -5.51 -6.37
C PRO A 48 -3.27 -4.81 -7.70
N GLY A 49 -3.11 -3.50 -7.67
CA GLY A 49 -2.88 -2.65 -8.84
C GLY A 49 -2.78 -1.15 -8.49
N CYS A 50 -2.36 -0.37 -9.46
CA CYS A 50 -2.37 1.10 -9.47
C CYS A 50 -3.58 1.67 -10.22
N ALA A 51 -3.79 2.98 -10.07
CA ALA A 51 -4.94 3.72 -10.62
C ALA A 51 -5.24 3.43 -12.11
N PHE A 52 -4.21 3.28 -12.93
CA PHE A 52 -4.32 2.99 -14.36
C PHE A 52 -3.58 1.72 -14.76
N SER A 53 -3.54 0.72 -13.86
CA SER A 53 -2.80 -0.53 -14.03
C SER A 53 -2.81 -1.04 -15.46
N ASP A 54 -1.66 -0.98 -16.12
CA ASP A 54 -1.41 -1.75 -17.34
C ASP A 54 -1.35 -3.23 -16.92
N PRO A 55 -1.97 -4.17 -17.65
CA PRO A 55 -1.77 -5.60 -17.45
C PRO A 55 -0.29 -6.04 -17.31
N GLN A 56 0.66 -5.23 -17.81
CA GLN A 56 2.10 -5.49 -17.74
C GLN A 56 2.80 -4.92 -16.49
N GLU A 57 2.22 -3.94 -15.79
CA GLU A 57 2.81 -3.30 -14.60
C GLU A 57 2.07 -3.76 -13.33
N GLN A 58 2.48 -4.94 -12.85
CA GLN A 58 1.95 -5.56 -11.65
C GLN A 58 2.40 -4.79 -10.39
N PHE A 59 1.48 -4.55 -9.45
CA PHE A 59 1.83 -3.94 -8.16
C PHE A 59 2.94 -4.74 -7.46
N HIS A 60 3.92 -4.01 -6.93
CA HIS A 60 4.97 -4.53 -6.08
C HIS A 60 5.21 -3.60 -4.90
N PHE A 61 5.80 -4.16 -3.85
CA PHE A 61 6.31 -3.42 -2.72
C PHE A 61 7.78 -3.75 -2.52
N TYR A 62 8.45 -3.02 -1.64
CA TYR A 62 9.87 -3.22 -1.40
C TYR A 62 10.11 -3.81 -0.02
N TYR A 63 10.99 -4.79 0.03
CA TYR A 63 11.42 -5.43 1.24
C TYR A 63 12.93 -5.32 1.42
N ARG A 64 13.38 -5.10 2.65
CA ARG A 64 14.78 -5.23 3.03
C ARG A 64 14.89 -6.07 4.29
N GLN A 65 15.75 -7.08 4.23
CA GLN A 65 16.11 -7.90 5.39
C GLN A 65 17.09 -7.14 6.29
N GLY A 66 16.72 -7.02 7.57
CA GLY A 66 17.57 -6.50 8.63
C GLY A 66 18.33 -7.62 9.36
N THR A 67 19.18 -7.22 10.32
CA THR A 67 19.94 -8.13 11.17
C THR A 67 19.30 -8.34 12.55
N LYS A 68 18.25 -7.57 12.88
CA LYS A 68 17.54 -7.65 14.15
C LYS A 68 16.10 -8.15 13.99
N PRO A 69 15.48 -8.75 15.03
CA PRO A 69 14.11 -9.23 15.00
C PRO A 69 13.07 -8.10 15.15
N GLN A 70 13.27 -6.98 14.46
CA GLN A 70 12.32 -5.88 14.43
C GLN A 70 11.98 -5.51 12.99
N THR A 71 10.75 -5.04 12.79
CA THR A 71 10.22 -4.74 11.45
C THR A 71 9.60 -3.35 11.41
N LEU A 72 10.00 -2.56 10.42
CA LEU A 72 9.33 -1.33 10.01
C LEU A 72 8.40 -1.64 8.84
N ILE A 73 7.12 -1.29 8.97
CA ILE A 73 6.14 -1.30 7.87
C ILE A 73 5.78 0.14 7.59
N TYR A 74 6.14 0.63 6.41
CA TYR A 74 6.00 2.02 6.02
C TYR A 74 5.07 2.18 4.83
N PHE A 75 4.00 2.95 4.99
CA PHE A 75 3.09 3.33 3.92
C PHE A 75 3.53 4.64 3.29
N ASN A 76 3.78 4.64 1.98
CA ASN A 76 4.15 5.86 1.27
C ASN A 76 3.00 6.88 1.23
N GLY A 77 3.35 8.16 1.21
CA GLY A 77 2.42 9.27 1.04
C GLY A 77 2.22 9.68 -0.42
N GLY A 78 1.52 10.79 -0.64
CA GLY A 78 1.36 11.37 -1.99
C GLY A 78 -0.05 11.83 -2.33
N GLY A 79 -0.74 12.52 -1.41
CA GLY A 79 -2.06 13.10 -1.67
C GLY A 79 -3.19 12.10 -1.93
N ALA A 80 -4.24 12.50 -2.64
CA ALA A 80 -5.45 11.70 -2.89
C ALA A 80 -6.32 12.33 -3.99
N CYS A 81 -7.25 11.55 -4.54
CA CYS A 81 -8.23 12.03 -5.51
C CYS A 81 -9.64 11.50 -5.19
N TRP A 82 -10.68 12.22 -5.64
CA TRP A 82 -12.08 11.89 -5.32
C TRP A 82 -13.10 12.30 -6.40
N ASN A 83 -12.67 12.93 -7.50
CA ASN A 83 -13.52 13.32 -8.62
C ASN A 83 -12.70 13.44 -9.93
N GLY A 84 -13.34 13.66 -11.08
CA GLY A 84 -12.63 13.74 -12.36
C GLY A 84 -11.53 14.82 -12.42
N ALA A 85 -11.74 15.96 -11.75
CA ALA A 85 -10.74 17.03 -11.68
C ALA A 85 -9.47 16.59 -10.94
N THR A 86 -9.61 15.84 -9.84
CA THR A 86 -8.49 15.37 -9.03
C THR A 86 -7.90 14.07 -9.55
N CYS A 87 -8.73 13.12 -9.98
CA CYS A 87 -8.29 11.79 -10.40
C CYS A 87 -7.73 11.77 -11.82
N LEU A 88 -8.18 12.68 -12.70
CA LEU A 88 -7.76 12.75 -14.10
C LEU A 88 -7.06 14.07 -14.43
N THR A 89 -7.77 15.20 -14.33
CA THR A 89 -7.26 16.49 -14.83
C THR A 89 -5.97 16.92 -14.12
N SER A 90 -5.85 16.65 -12.81
CA SER A 90 -4.64 16.98 -12.05
C SER A 90 -3.38 16.29 -12.57
N LEU A 91 -3.49 15.15 -13.25
CA LEU A 91 -2.36 14.40 -13.77
C LEU A 91 -1.70 15.08 -14.99
N THR A 92 -2.41 16.03 -15.60
CA THR A 92 -1.92 16.79 -16.75
C THR A 92 -1.03 17.96 -16.35
N VAL A 93 -0.97 18.30 -15.07
CA VAL A 93 -0.17 19.44 -14.62
C VAL A 93 1.31 19.12 -14.79
N GLN A 94 2.04 20.08 -15.32
CA GLN A 94 3.49 19.95 -15.44
C GLN A 94 4.12 19.93 -14.04
N ILE A 95 4.96 18.93 -13.79
CA ILE A 95 5.70 18.83 -12.54
C ILE A 95 6.77 19.93 -12.48
N THR A 96 6.69 20.76 -11.45
CA THR A 96 7.67 21.80 -11.10
C THR A 96 7.97 21.73 -9.59
N PRO A 97 8.94 22.50 -9.06
CA PRO A 97 9.20 22.54 -7.62
C PRO A 97 7.99 22.99 -6.78
N THR A 98 7.00 23.67 -7.37
CA THR A 98 5.83 24.22 -6.67
C THR A 98 4.50 23.67 -7.18
N THR A 99 4.51 22.79 -8.19
CA THR A 99 3.30 22.27 -8.83
C THR A 99 3.45 20.81 -9.13
N ARG A 100 2.49 20.01 -8.66
CA ARG A 100 2.46 18.56 -8.84
C ARG A 100 1.01 18.10 -8.94
N PRO A 101 0.76 16.94 -9.57
CA PRO A 101 -0.53 16.28 -9.47
C PRO A 101 -0.93 16.03 -8.01
N VAL A 102 -2.23 15.87 -7.76
CA VAL A 102 -2.73 15.62 -6.39
C VAL A 102 -2.43 14.21 -5.89
N TYR A 103 -1.98 13.31 -6.77
CA TYR A 103 -1.41 11.99 -6.47
C TYR A 103 -0.56 11.50 -7.65
N ASN A 104 0.32 10.52 -7.41
CA ASN A 104 1.17 9.90 -8.45
C ASN A 104 0.71 8.45 -8.72
N PRO A 105 0.21 8.12 -9.92
CA PRO A 105 -0.27 6.77 -10.23
C PRO A 105 0.83 5.79 -10.67
N SER A 106 2.10 6.21 -10.76
CA SER A 106 3.22 5.36 -11.18
C SER A 106 3.91 4.67 -9.99
N LEU A 107 4.41 3.45 -10.18
CA LEU A 107 5.27 2.76 -9.19
C LEU A 107 6.74 3.22 -9.25
N ALA A 108 7.10 4.07 -10.19
CA ALA A 108 8.46 4.57 -10.35
C ALA A 108 8.77 5.75 -9.41
N ALA A 109 10.07 6.05 -9.30
CA ALA A 109 10.60 7.25 -8.64
C ALA A 109 10.05 7.48 -7.22
N GLU A 110 9.06 8.37 -7.06
CA GLU A 110 8.48 8.77 -5.76
C GLU A 110 7.79 7.63 -5.00
N ASN A 111 7.55 6.52 -5.69
CA ASN A 111 6.99 5.28 -5.16
C ASN A 111 8.05 4.17 -4.95
N SER A 112 9.32 4.55 -4.90
CA SER A 112 10.45 3.71 -4.50
C SER A 112 11.05 4.20 -3.18
N PRO A 113 11.56 3.30 -2.30
CA PRO A 113 12.35 3.69 -1.14
C PRO A 113 13.73 4.27 -1.52
N GLU A 114 14.16 4.10 -2.76
CA GLU A 114 15.42 4.66 -3.27
C GLU A 114 15.38 6.19 -3.23
N GLY A 115 16.35 6.80 -2.54
CA GLY A 115 16.41 8.27 -2.40
C GLY A 115 15.39 8.87 -1.43
N ALA A 116 14.54 8.07 -0.77
CA ALA A 116 13.58 8.57 0.22
C ALA A 116 14.26 9.18 1.47
N GLY A 117 15.50 8.77 1.78
CA GLY A 117 16.28 9.32 2.89
C GLY A 117 15.74 8.94 4.27
N GLY A 118 16.12 9.71 5.30
CA GLY A 118 15.56 9.61 6.65
C GLY A 118 15.58 8.19 7.22
N ILE A 119 14.44 7.73 7.75
CA ILE A 119 14.28 6.39 8.34
C ILE A 119 14.33 5.25 7.30
N MET A 120 14.17 5.55 6.00
CA MET A 120 14.30 4.58 4.90
C MET A 120 15.75 4.38 4.47
N ASP A 121 16.63 5.35 4.74
CA ASP A 121 18.05 5.24 4.43
C ASP A 121 18.77 4.45 5.54
N TYR A 122 18.93 3.16 5.29
CA TYR A 122 19.59 2.23 6.20
C TYR A 122 21.13 2.37 6.21
N THR A 123 21.71 3.16 5.31
CA THR A 123 23.17 3.37 5.27
C THR A 123 23.62 4.42 6.28
N ARG A 124 22.67 5.21 6.79
CA ARG A 124 22.90 6.25 7.78
C ARG A 124 23.20 5.67 9.16
N ALA A 125 24.31 6.13 9.75
CA ALA A 125 24.71 5.74 11.10
C ALA A 125 23.74 6.25 12.19
N ASP A 126 23.05 7.36 11.94
CA ASP A 126 22.09 7.99 12.86
C ASP A 126 20.65 7.46 12.71
N ASN A 127 20.38 6.59 11.74
CA ASN A 127 19.07 5.95 11.60
C ASN A 127 18.91 4.84 12.66
N PRO A 128 18.03 5.00 13.68
CA PRO A 128 17.87 3.99 14.74
C PRO A 128 17.25 2.68 14.25
N LEU A 129 16.63 2.68 13.06
CA LEU A 129 15.97 1.54 12.45
C LEU A 129 16.83 0.85 11.39
N LYS A 130 18.07 1.31 11.14
CA LYS A 130 18.92 0.84 10.04
C LYS A 130 19.14 -0.69 9.99
N ASP A 131 19.07 -1.36 11.13
CA ASP A 131 19.29 -2.81 11.26
C ASP A 131 17.97 -3.62 11.30
N TRP A 132 16.81 -2.96 11.20
CA TRP A 132 15.50 -3.59 11.19
C TRP A 132 15.19 -4.14 9.80
N ASN A 133 14.29 -5.13 9.74
CA ASN A 133 13.55 -5.43 8.53
C ASN A 133 12.76 -4.19 8.12
N MET A 134 12.67 -3.90 6.82
CA MET A 134 11.89 -2.78 6.31
C MET A 134 10.97 -3.23 5.19
N VAL A 135 9.72 -2.80 5.24
CA VAL A 135 8.69 -3.02 4.24
C VAL A 135 8.19 -1.65 3.83
N PHE A 136 8.42 -1.28 2.58
CA PHE A 136 7.93 -0.02 2.01
C PHE A 136 6.79 -0.35 1.05
N ILE A 137 5.62 0.22 1.31
CA ILE A 137 4.38 0.00 0.55
C ILE A 137 4.15 1.24 -0.33
N PRO A 138 4.35 1.15 -1.65
CA PRO A 138 4.10 2.25 -2.58
C PRO A 138 2.64 2.69 -2.60
N TYR A 139 2.40 3.93 -3.02
CA TYR A 139 1.07 4.53 -3.12
C TYR A 139 0.81 5.07 -4.53
N CYS A 140 0.09 4.28 -5.33
CA CYS A 140 -0.17 4.57 -6.74
C CYS A 140 -1.66 4.61 -7.09
N THR A 141 -2.53 4.71 -6.08
CA THR A 141 -3.97 4.43 -6.21
C THR A 141 -4.88 5.64 -5.94
N GLY A 142 -4.33 6.75 -5.42
CA GLY A 142 -5.09 7.98 -5.17
C GLY A 142 -6.17 7.87 -4.07
N ASP A 143 -6.18 6.76 -3.33
CA ASP A 143 -7.24 6.37 -2.38
C ASP A 143 -6.75 6.21 -0.94
N ILE A 144 -5.64 6.86 -0.57
CA ILE A 144 -4.99 6.82 0.74
C ILE A 144 -4.75 5.40 1.32
N HIS A 145 -4.57 4.40 0.44
CA HIS A 145 -4.39 2.97 0.75
C HIS A 145 -5.64 2.26 1.33
N ILE A 146 -6.84 2.80 1.16
CA ILE A 146 -8.07 2.21 1.71
C ILE A 146 -9.13 1.85 0.67
N GLY A 147 -8.86 2.13 -0.62
CA GLY A 147 -9.77 1.79 -1.71
C GLY A 147 -9.71 0.31 -2.11
N SER A 148 -10.87 -0.25 -2.44
CA SER A 148 -11.06 -1.60 -3.00
C SER A 148 -12.18 -1.56 -4.05
N ASN A 149 -12.15 -0.55 -4.92
CA ASN A 149 -13.22 -0.28 -5.90
C ASN A 149 -12.66 0.31 -7.21
N ASP A 150 -13.33 0.01 -8.33
CA ASP A 150 -13.11 0.70 -9.59
C ASP A 150 -14.14 1.84 -9.74
N ALA A 151 -13.65 3.04 -10.04
CA ALA A 151 -14.49 4.22 -10.23
C ALA A 151 -14.41 4.72 -11.66
N ILE A 152 -15.54 5.17 -12.20
CA ILE A 152 -15.61 5.76 -13.53
C ILE A 152 -15.65 7.28 -13.39
N TYR A 153 -14.66 7.95 -13.98
CA TYR A 153 -14.56 9.41 -13.98
C TYR A 153 -14.72 9.96 -15.40
N LYS A 154 -15.48 11.05 -15.50
CA LYS A 154 -15.69 11.75 -16.77
C LYS A 154 -14.49 12.62 -17.10
N ASP A 155 -14.08 12.63 -18.36
CA ASP A 155 -13.13 13.60 -18.91
C ASP A 155 -13.85 14.63 -19.82
N PRO A 156 -14.59 15.59 -19.25
CA PRO A 156 -15.34 16.55 -20.06
C PRO A 156 -14.44 17.46 -20.90
N SER A 157 -13.16 17.60 -20.53
CA SER A 157 -12.18 18.41 -21.26
C SER A 157 -11.63 17.70 -22.51
N GLY A 158 -11.74 16.38 -22.55
CA GLY A 158 -11.16 15.54 -23.59
C GLY A 158 -9.64 15.44 -23.59
N ILE A 159 -8.97 16.06 -22.61
CA ILE A 159 -7.50 16.11 -22.54
C ILE A 159 -6.90 14.73 -22.19
N ILE A 160 -7.65 13.88 -21.50
CA ILE A 160 -7.17 12.61 -20.94
C ILE A 160 -7.50 11.44 -21.85
N ASN A 161 -8.77 11.32 -22.27
CA ASN A 161 -9.28 10.19 -23.02
C ASN A 161 -10.27 10.60 -24.12
N ASN A 162 -10.02 11.73 -24.79
CA ASN A 162 -10.81 12.23 -25.92
C ASN A 162 -12.32 12.37 -25.61
N GLY A 163 -12.66 12.70 -24.36
CA GLY A 163 -14.04 12.89 -23.92
C GLY A 163 -14.71 11.63 -23.38
N ASN A 164 -14.05 10.47 -23.49
CA ASN A 164 -14.57 9.21 -22.99
C ASN A 164 -14.34 9.09 -21.48
N ASP A 165 -15.21 8.31 -20.84
CA ASP A 165 -15.06 7.91 -19.45
C ASP A 165 -13.75 7.16 -19.23
N VAL A 166 -13.15 7.36 -18.06
CA VAL A 166 -11.89 6.72 -17.64
C VAL A 166 -12.16 5.90 -16.39
N VAL A 167 -11.77 4.63 -16.43
CA VAL A 167 -11.78 3.77 -15.25
C VAL A 167 -10.51 4.04 -14.44
N VAL A 168 -10.68 4.29 -13.15
CA VAL A 168 -9.60 4.43 -12.17
C VAL A 168 -9.75 3.34 -11.13
N HIS A 169 -8.68 2.56 -10.95
CA HIS A 169 -8.62 1.44 -10.01
C HIS A 169 -8.13 1.91 -8.64
N HIS A 170 -9.04 2.13 -7.70
CA HIS A 170 -8.71 2.41 -6.30
C HIS A 170 -8.50 1.09 -5.56
N ARG A 171 -7.28 0.57 -5.63
CA ARG A 171 -6.88 -0.77 -5.14
C ARG A 171 -5.90 -0.71 -3.97
N GLY A 172 -5.79 0.43 -3.28
CA GLY A 172 -4.82 0.62 -2.20
C GLY A 172 -5.01 -0.34 -1.03
N PHE A 173 -6.25 -0.68 -0.69
CA PHE A 173 -6.55 -1.70 0.31
C PHE A 173 -6.16 -3.09 -0.20
N ASP A 174 -6.49 -3.44 -1.44
CA ASP A 174 -6.12 -4.72 -2.06
C ASP A 174 -4.59 -4.91 -2.07
N ASN A 175 -3.86 -3.85 -2.43
CA ASN A 175 -2.39 -3.78 -2.36
C ASN A 175 -1.89 -4.10 -0.95
N PHE A 176 -2.38 -3.37 0.06
CA PHE A 176 -1.98 -3.61 1.46
C PHE A 176 -2.29 -5.04 1.91
N MET A 177 -3.46 -5.58 1.56
CA MET A 177 -3.85 -6.92 1.97
C MET A 177 -2.93 -7.98 1.37
N ALA A 178 -2.47 -7.80 0.13
CA ALA A 178 -1.44 -8.67 -0.46
C ALA A 178 -0.12 -8.60 0.31
N VAL A 179 0.34 -7.40 0.72
CA VAL A 179 1.54 -7.25 1.57
C VAL A 179 1.36 -7.95 2.92
N ARG A 180 0.17 -7.83 3.53
CA ARG A 180 -0.15 -8.48 4.80
C ARG A 180 -0.12 -10.01 4.69
N GLU A 181 -0.65 -10.58 3.62
CA GLU A 181 -0.57 -12.03 3.39
C GLU A 181 0.87 -12.50 3.17
N TRP A 182 1.69 -11.72 2.45
CA TRP A 182 3.12 -11.99 2.36
C TRP A 182 3.80 -11.94 3.74
N LEU A 183 3.49 -10.93 4.56
CA LEU A 183 4.01 -10.82 5.93
C LEU A 183 3.64 -12.02 6.79
N LYS A 184 2.41 -12.54 6.69
CA LYS A 184 1.96 -13.75 7.42
C LYS A 184 2.81 -14.97 7.12
N GLN A 185 3.33 -15.08 5.90
CA GLN A 185 4.13 -16.20 5.42
C GLN A 185 5.62 -16.08 5.77
N ARG A 186 6.07 -14.93 6.28
CA ARG A 186 7.48 -14.74 6.61
C ARG A 186 7.96 -15.69 7.71
N PRO A 187 9.10 -16.38 7.52
CA PRO A 187 9.61 -17.35 8.49
C PRO A 187 10.09 -16.71 9.80
N ASP A 188 10.49 -15.43 9.79
CA ASP A 188 10.92 -14.68 10.97
C ASP A 188 9.77 -13.99 11.72
N ARG A 189 8.54 -14.05 11.21
CA ARG A 189 7.36 -13.42 11.84
C ARG A 189 7.15 -13.91 13.27
N SER A 190 7.35 -15.20 13.53
CA SER A 190 7.18 -15.81 14.85
C SER A 190 8.18 -15.32 15.89
N ASN A 191 9.33 -14.83 15.45
CA ASN A 191 10.42 -14.33 16.30
C ASN A 191 10.49 -12.80 16.35
N THR A 192 9.53 -12.09 15.73
CA THR A 192 9.54 -10.63 15.69
C THR A 192 9.24 -10.05 17.08
N GLU A 193 10.18 -9.28 17.62
CA GLU A 193 10.08 -8.66 18.94
C GLU A 193 9.34 -7.32 18.90
N GLN A 194 9.60 -6.52 17.85
CA GLN A 194 8.98 -5.21 17.69
C GLN A 194 8.57 -4.94 16.26
N VAL A 195 7.42 -4.27 16.10
CA VAL A 195 6.94 -3.78 14.81
C VAL A 195 6.61 -2.31 14.95
N LEU A 196 7.17 -1.49 14.07
CA LEU A 196 6.75 -0.11 13.89
C LEU A 196 5.92 -0.02 12.61
N VAL A 197 4.64 0.31 12.76
CA VAL A 197 3.78 0.68 11.64
C VAL A 197 3.84 2.19 11.50
N SER A 198 4.21 2.66 10.32
CA SER A 198 4.35 4.09 10.07
C SER A 198 3.95 4.45 8.64
N GLY A 199 3.82 5.75 8.40
CA GLY A 199 3.59 6.32 7.08
C GLY A 199 3.49 7.83 7.21
N SER A 200 3.73 8.52 6.10
CA SER A 200 3.67 9.98 6.05
C SER A 200 2.55 10.47 5.14
N SER A 201 1.90 11.59 5.49
CA SER A 201 0.82 12.19 4.70
C SER A 201 -0.34 11.20 4.45
N ALA A 202 -0.66 10.87 3.19
CA ALA A 202 -1.64 9.82 2.86
C ALA A 202 -1.33 8.47 3.55
N GLY A 203 -0.04 8.12 3.64
CA GLY A 203 0.42 6.90 4.31
C GLY A 203 0.20 6.91 5.83
N ALA A 204 0.06 8.08 6.46
CA ALA A 204 -0.25 8.15 7.88
C ALA A 204 -1.69 7.72 8.20
N TYR A 205 -2.64 8.01 7.30
CA TYR A 205 -4.00 7.47 7.37
C TYR A 205 -3.99 5.96 7.17
N ALA A 206 -3.23 5.48 6.18
CA ALA A 206 -3.05 4.06 5.91
C ALA A 206 -2.50 3.31 7.13
N ALA A 207 -1.41 3.83 7.73
CA ALA A 207 -0.79 3.27 8.92
C ALA A 207 -1.79 3.17 10.07
N LEU A 208 -2.56 4.23 10.32
CA LEU A 208 -3.58 4.26 11.38
C LEU A 208 -4.73 3.28 11.11
N MET A 209 -5.32 3.31 9.93
CA MET A 209 -6.52 2.53 9.59
C MET A 209 -6.23 1.03 9.45
N ASN A 210 -5.03 0.68 8.98
CA ASN A 210 -4.59 -0.70 8.85
C ASN A 210 -3.83 -1.23 10.07
N PHE A 211 -3.59 -0.39 11.09
CA PHE A 211 -2.89 -0.80 12.31
C PHE A 211 -3.46 -2.07 12.96
N PRO A 212 -4.80 -2.21 13.15
CA PRO A 212 -5.35 -3.42 13.75
C PRO A 212 -5.12 -4.69 12.92
N ARG A 213 -5.11 -4.56 11.58
CA ARG A 213 -4.87 -5.66 10.62
C ARG A 213 -3.43 -6.13 10.61
N ILE A 214 -2.50 -5.20 10.82
CA ILE A 214 -1.08 -5.56 11.02
C ILE A 214 -0.91 -6.19 12.41
N HIS A 215 -1.55 -5.62 13.42
CA HIS A 215 -1.45 -6.12 14.78
C HIS A 215 -1.93 -7.59 14.89
N SER A 216 -3.00 -7.96 14.21
CA SER A 216 -3.58 -9.31 14.28
C SER A 216 -2.71 -10.42 13.69
N ILE A 217 -1.73 -10.08 12.84
CA ILE A 217 -0.89 -11.09 12.19
C ILE A 217 0.39 -11.41 12.98
N TYR A 218 0.74 -10.67 14.02
CA TYR A 218 1.95 -10.93 14.80
C TYR A 218 1.64 -11.71 16.10
N PRO A 219 2.63 -12.45 16.64
CA PRO A 219 2.51 -13.10 17.93
C PRO A 219 2.11 -12.15 19.07
N GLY A 220 1.38 -12.66 20.07
CA GLY A 220 0.91 -11.84 21.21
C GLY A 220 2.01 -11.26 22.10
N ASN A 221 3.26 -11.71 21.97
CA ASN A 221 4.43 -11.16 22.65
C ASN A 221 5.18 -10.10 21.82
N THR A 222 4.81 -9.87 20.57
CA THR A 222 5.39 -8.81 19.73
C THR A 222 4.88 -7.44 20.19
N LYS A 223 5.79 -6.49 20.40
CA LYS A 223 5.43 -5.09 20.72
C LYS A 223 5.18 -4.32 19.44
N ILE A 224 3.97 -3.80 19.25
CA ILE A 224 3.58 -3.14 18.00
C ILE A 224 3.27 -1.68 18.30
N SER A 225 3.91 -0.76 17.59
CA SER A 225 3.78 0.69 17.77
C SER A 225 3.35 1.36 16.47
N LEU A 226 2.63 2.47 16.59
CA LEU A 226 2.16 3.30 15.47
C LEU A 226 2.86 4.65 15.49
N LEU A 227 3.42 5.06 14.35
CA LEU A 227 3.88 6.42 14.09
C LEU A 227 3.16 6.98 12.86
N SER A 228 2.14 7.80 13.09
CA SER A 228 1.40 8.51 12.05
C SER A 228 2.04 9.89 11.84
N ASP A 229 2.79 10.06 10.75
CA ASP A 229 3.51 11.29 10.43
C ASP A 229 2.72 12.17 9.44
N ALA A 230 2.58 13.46 9.74
CA ALA A 230 1.90 14.44 8.88
C ALA A 230 0.48 14.06 8.39
N GLY A 231 -0.23 13.15 9.09
CA GLY A 231 -1.61 12.74 8.77
C GLY A 231 -2.69 13.49 9.53
N THR A 232 -2.36 14.25 10.58
CA THR A 232 -3.34 15.07 11.31
C THR A 232 -3.51 16.41 10.63
N GLY A 233 -4.56 16.53 9.80
CA GLY A 233 -4.96 17.80 9.20
C GLY A 233 -5.50 18.78 10.24
N VAL A 234 -5.27 20.08 10.02
CA VAL A 234 -5.92 21.15 10.80
C VAL A 234 -7.28 21.42 10.18
N LEU A 235 -8.34 20.96 10.84
CA LEU A 235 -9.72 21.23 10.42
C LEU A 235 -10.17 22.56 11.02
N THR A 236 -10.42 23.56 10.19
CA THR A 236 -11.00 24.82 10.65
C THR A 236 -12.51 24.67 10.83
N ASN A 237 -13.10 25.46 11.73
CA ASN A 237 -14.56 25.51 11.87
C ASN A 237 -15.26 25.82 10.53
N ASN A 238 -14.64 26.65 9.70
CA ASN A 238 -15.15 26.95 8.36
C ASN A 238 -15.14 25.71 7.45
N PHE A 239 -14.06 24.93 7.45
CA PHE A 239 -13.99 23.68 6.70
C PHE A 239 -15.06 22.70 7.17
N ILE A 240 -15.19 22.52 8.49
CA ILE A 240 -16.21 21.62 9.07
C ILE A 240 -17.62 22.08 8.67
N GLY A 241 -17.97 23.36 8.85
CA GLY A 241 -19.30 23.86 8.50
C GLY A 241 -19.61 23.86 6.99
N THR A 242 -18.59 23.89 6.13
CA THR A 242 -18.75 23.86 4.67
C THR A 242 -18.85 22.44 4.12
N VAL A 243 -18.02 21.53 4.64
CA VAL A 243 -17.86 20.16 4.10
C VAL A 243 -18.71 19.15 4.87
N PHE A 244 -18.73 19.25 6.20
CA PHE A 244 -19.51 18.38 7.09
C PHE A 244 -20.75 19.13 7.57
N LYS A 245 -21.71 19.36 6.67
CA LYS A 245 -23.06 19.73 7.12
C LYS A 245 -23.68 18.52 7.84
N PRO A 246 -24.26 18.69 9.04
CA PRO A 246 -24.97 17.60 9.74
C PRO A 246 -26.02 16.90 8.88
N ASP A 247 -26.53 17.59 7.86
CA ASP A 247 -27.57 17.11 6.96
C ASP A 247 -27.05 16.78 5.54
N GLY A 248 -25.74 16.84 5.30
CA GLY A 248 -25.12 16.61 3.98
C GLY A 248 -25.39 17.74 2.96
N PRO A 249 -24.93 17.60 1.71
CA PRO A 249 -25.50 18.35 0.58
C PRO A 249 -26.97 17.97 0.33
#